data_AF-A0A7S0MUY1-F1
#
_entry.id   AF-A0A7S0MUY1-F1
#
_cell.length_a   1.000
_cell.length_b   1.000
_cell.length_c   1.000
_cell.angle_alpha   90.00
_cell.angle_beta   90.00
_cell.angle_gamma   90.00
#
_symmetry.space_group_name_H-M   'P 1'
#
loop_
_entity.id
_entity.type
_entity.pdbx_description
1 polymer ?
#
loop_
_entity_poly.entity_id
_entity_poly.type
_entity_poly.pdbx_seq_one_letter_code
_entity_poly.pdbx_strand_id
1 'polypeptide(L)'
;MAPHEGKVEGAACKTLLSVWSAYVDSFINTCQAKGPAISPCREQAVKRNAQTYIPPVKRLIAIGDLHGDMEKTKAAFNLAGLTDQQGRWIGGDTTVVQVGDQLDRGEDEVAVLYFLERLANEAKRAGGALYSLNGNHETMNVSARFRYATHEGAEDFRRWYLLQLVGQNMKRKCGQAAGGCAAPLLATCPEALGKSWHPRYLALTPGGPIATRFLAHQNLVLQVGSTVFAHGGVRREHIDYGLDRMNAETAAWMRGEAPGWAPERMPWETMPPWLNQSSSVVWTRDFSNRKARRVRCEDLMEALGAMPHPAQRMVMGHTIQAEGINSA
;
A
#
# COMPACT_ATOMS: atom_id res chain seq x y z
N MET A 1 18.21 40.22 1.14
CA MET A 1 17.54 40.06 2.45
C MET A 1 17.47 38.58 2.76
N ALA A 2 18.26 38.09 3.70
CA ALA A 2 18.12 36.72 4.20
C ALA A 2 16.78 36.62 4.97
N PRO A 3 15.96 35.57 4.77
CA PRO A 3 14.77 35.41 5.57
C PRO A 3 15.21 35.12 7.01
N HIS A 4 14.75 35.93 7.95
CA HIS A 4 14.83 35.62 9.37
C HIS A 4 14.12 34.27 9.61
N GLU A 5 14.87 33.19 9.73
CA GLU A 5 14.37 31.93 10.26
C GLU A 5 14.14 32.09 11.76
N GLY A 6 13.07 32.81 12.12
CA GLY A 6 12.67 33.00 13.52
C GLY A 6 12.35 31.64 14.16
N LYS A 7 13.18 31.23 15.12
CA LYS A 7 12.82 30.18 16.08
C LYS A 7 11.62 30.69 16.89
N VAL A 8 10.65 29.81 17.13
CA VAL A 8 9.54 30.14 18.02
C VAL A 8 10.12 30.25 19.44
N GLU A 9 9.74 31.29 20.17
CA GLU A 9 10.28 31.58 21.50
C GLU A 9 10.12 30.40 22.46
N GLY A 10 11.10 30.24 23.36
CA GLY A 10 11.23 29.04 24.20
C GLY A 10 10.02 28.75 25.10
N ALA A 11 9.24 29.76 25.51
CA ALA A 11 8.05 29.56 26.34
C ALA A 11 6.89 28.90 25.56
N ALA A 12 6.66 29.30 24.31
CA ALA A 12 5.58 28.76 23.49
C ALA A 12 5.85 27.31 23.07
N CYS A 13 7.09 26.98 22.70
CA CYS A 13 7.45 25.60 22.40
C CYS A 13 7.35 24.69 23.63
N LYS A 14 7.79 25.14 24.82
CA LYS A 14 7.68 24.35 26.06
C LYS A 14 6.26 23.84 26.32
N THR A 15 5.24 24.67 26.10
CA THR A 15 3.82 24.29 26.26
C THR A 15 3.37 23.27 25.20
N LEU A 16 3.88 23.37 23.97
CA LEU A 16 3.46 22.55 22.84
C LEU A 16 4.25 21.25 22.68
N LEU A 17 5.43 21.11 23.31
CA LEU A 17 6.37 20.00 23.08
C LEU A 17 5.72 18.61 23.10
N SER A 18 4.79 18.34 24.03
CA SER A 18 4.15 17.03 24.18
C SER A 18 3.19 16.66 23.04
N VAL A 19 2.65 17.65 22.33
CA VAL A 19 1.63 17.43 21.27
C VAL A 19 2.08 17.91 19.89
N TRP A 20 3.15 18.72 19.80
CA TRP A 20 3.52 19.44 18.59
C TRP A 20 3.83 18.52 17.42
N SER A 21 4.71 17.53 17.60
CA SER A 21 5.03 16.56 16.53
C SER A 21 3.77 15.83 16.04
N ALA A 22 2.92 15.39 16.97
CA ALA A 22 1.69 14.67 16.63
C ALA A 22 0.68 15.54 15.87
N TYR A 23 0.53 16.79 16.30
CA TYR A 23 -0.28 17.80 15.62
C TYR A 23 0.23 18.06 14.20
N VAL A 24 1.54 18.29 14.04
CA VAL A 24 2.16 18.55 12.73
C VAL A 24 1.94 17.38 11.79
N ASP A 25 2.20 16.14 12.23
CA ASP A 25 1.98 14.95 11.40
C ASP A 25 0.51 14.78 11.01
N SER A 26 -0.42 15.02 11.94
CA SER A 26 -1.86 14.96 11.64
C SER A 26 -2.26 16.03 10.63
N PHE A 27 -1.74 17.25 10.77
CA PHE A 27 -1.98 18.36 9.84
C PHE A 27 -1.46 18.02 8.44
N ILE A 28 -0.19 17.59 8.33
CA ILE A 28 0.43 17.20 7.07
C ILE A 28 -0.31 16.04 6.39
N ASN A 29 -0.64 14.99 7.14
CA ASN A 29 -1.39 13.85 6.60
C ASN A 29 -2.78 14.28 6.09
N THR A 30 -3.47 15.16 6.81
CA THR A 30 -4.82 15.65 6.43
C THR A 30 -4.77 16.49 5.15
N CYS A 31 -3.74 17.33 4.99
CA CYS A 31 -3.55 18.11 3.76
C CYS A 31 -3.36 17.21 2.53
N GLN A 32 -2.71 16.06 2.69
CA GLN A 32 -2.47 15.13 1.58
C GLN A 32 -3.68 14.22 1.29
N ALA A 33 -4.39 13.75 2.32
CA ALA A 33 -5.43 12.73 2.18
C ALA A 33 -6.71 13.21 1.47
N LYS A 34 -6.81 14.50 1.10
CA LYS A 34 -8.03 15.13 0.57
C LYS A 34 -9.27 14.80 1.43
N GLY A 35 -9.08 14.71 2.75
CA GLY A 35 -10.06 14.23 3.72
C GLY A 35 -9.40 13.91 5.07
N PRO A 36 -10.15 13.36 6.04
CA PRO A 36 -9.58 12.94 7.32
C PRO A 36 -8.47 11.91 7.11
N ALA A 37 -7.37 12.08 7.82
CA ALA A 37 -6.27 11.11 7.89
C ALA A 37 -6.03 10.74 9.35
N ILE A 38 -5.36 9.61 9.58
CA ILE A 38 -4.93 9.26 10.93
C ILE A 38 -3.76 10.18 11.35
N SER A 39 -3.79 10.59 12.63
CA SER A 39 -2.65 11.07 13.41
C SER A 39 -1.47 10.06 13.42
N PRO A 40 -0.25 10.42 13.89
CA PRO A 40 1.01 9.94 13.32
C PRO A 40 1.17 8.43 13.22
N CYS A 41 2.06 8.04 12.31
CA CYS A 41 2.83 6.81 12.41
C CYS A 41 3.15 6.52 13.88
N ARG A 42 2.53 5.50 14.46
CA ARG A 42 3.20 4.81 15.55
C ARG A 42 4.44 4.21 14.91
N GLU A 43 5.62 4.58 15.40
CA GLU A 43 6.93 3.96 15.10
C GLU A 43 6.91 2.43 15.24
N GLN A 44 5.88 1.90 15.87
CA GLN A 44 5.44 0.53 15.67
C GLN A 44 4.69 0.43 14.35
N ALA A 45 5.42 0.48 13.22
CA ALA A 45 5.09 -0.43 12.13
C ALA A 45 5.08 -1.80 12.78
N VAL A 46 3.91 -2.22 13.29
CA VAL A 46 3.74 -3.52 13.90
C VAL A 46 4.26 -4.46 12.85
N LYS A 47 5.33 -5.21 13.16
CA LYS A 47 5.70 -6.40 12.42
C LYS A 47 4.47 -7.29 12.49
N ARG A 48 3.48 -7.04 11.63
CA ARG A 48 2.35 -7.93 11.46
C ARG A 48 3.01 -9.19 10.97
N ASN A 49 2.79 -10.28 11.71
CA ASN A 49 3.16 -11.59 11.21
C ASN A 49 2.56 -11.67 9.81
N ALA A 50 3.39 -12.05 8.83
CA ALA A 50 3.07 -12.19 7.42
C ALA A 50 2.13 -13.40 7.19
N GLN A 51 1.16 -13.56 8.09
CA GLN A 51 0.25 -14.67 8.17
C GLN A 51 -0.70 -14.57 6.98
N THR A 52 -0.69 -15.61 6.17
CA THR A 52 -1.56 -15.74 5.01
C THR A 52 -2.98 -16.07 5.44
N TYR A 53 -3.18 -16.86 6.51
CA TYR A 53 -4.50 -17.36 6.88
C TYR A 53 -5.20 -16.57 7.99
N ILE A 54 -6.45 -16.23 7.75
CA ILE A 54 -7.41 -15.68 8.71
C ILE A 54 -8.59 -16.65 8.80
N PRO A 55 -9.10 -16.95 10.01
CA PRO A 55 -10.29 -17.77 10.18
C PRO A 55 -11.52 -17.22 9.44
N PRO A 56 -12.56 -18.05 9.20
CA PRO A 56 -13.80 -17.60 8.58
C PRO A 56 -14.45 -16.41 9.32
N VAL A 57 -15.07 -15.53 8.55
CA VAL A 57 -15.73 -14.30 9.03
C VAL A 57 -17.18 -14.25 8.56
N LYS A 58 -18.03 -13.48 9.25
CA LYS A 58 -19.47 -13.41 8.94
C LYS A 58 -19.76 -12.72 7.60
N ARG A 59 -19.10 -11.59 7.35
CA ARG A 59 -19.27 -10.79 6.14
C ARG A 59 -17.90 -10.45 5.56
N LEU A 60 -17.68 -10.89 4.33
CA LEU A 60 -16.44 -10.72 3.60
C LEU A 60 -16.73 -9.97 2.29
N ILE A 61 -16.02 -8.87 2.05
CA ILE A 61 -16.14 -8.06 0.84
C ILE A 61 -14.78 -7.99 0.15
N ALA A 62 -14.76 -8.13 -1.17
CA ALA A 62 -13.58 -7.90 -2.00
C ALA A 62 -13.74 -6.57 -2.75
N ILE A 63 -12.67 -5.78 -2.83
CA ILE A 63 -12.60 -4.56 -3.65
C ILE A 63 -11.42 -4.72 -4.61
N GLY A 64 -11.67 -4.46 -5.90
CA GLY A 64 -10.68 -4.58 -6.96
C GLY A 64 -9.65 -3.44 -7.01
N ASP A 65 -9.04 -3.32 -8.18
CA ASP A 65 -8.00 -2.36 -8.53
C ASP A 65 -8.55 -0.92 -8.41
N LEU A 66 -7.81 -0.04 -7.72
CA LEU A 66 -8.23 1.34 -7.43
C LEU A 66 -7.51 2.37 -8.30
N HIS A 67 -6.25 2.10 -8.64
CA HIS A 67 -5.45 2.89 -9.59
C HIS A 67 -5.50 4.41 -9.37
N GLY A 68 -5.24 4.84 -8.13
CA GLY A 68 -5.12 6.25 -7.79
C GLY A 68 -6.36 7.11 -8.06
N ASP A 69 -7.55 6.51 -8.19
CA ASP A 69 -8.81 7.25 -8.41
C ASP A 69 -9.60 7.34 -7.10
N MET A 70 -9.44 8.46 -6.39
CA MET A 70 -10.08 8.66 -5.09
C MET A 70 -11.61 8.69 -5.18
N GLU A 71 -12.16 9.29 -6.22
CA GLU A 71 -13.61 9.42 -6.36
C GLU A 71 -14.27 8.07 -6.63
N LYS A 72 -13.69 7.26 -7.53
CA LYS A 72 -14.15 5.87 -7.74
C LYS A 72 -13.89 4.99 -6.52
N THR A 73 -12.79 5.22 -5.79
CA THR A 73 -12.53 4.51 -4.53
C THR A 73 -13.64 4.77 -3.51
N LYS A 74 -13.98 6.03 -3.23
CA LYS A 74 -15.08 6.38 -2.32
C LYS A 74 -16.41 5.79 -2.79
N ALA A 75 -16.70 5.86 -4.10
CA ALA A 75 -17.91 5.30 -4.67
C ALA A 75 -18.01 3.78 -4.45
N ALA A 76 -16.93 3.03 -4.68
CA ALA A 76 -16.89 1.58 -4.46
C ALA A 76 -17.13 1.20 -3.00
N PHE A 77 -16.48 1.92 -2.06
CA PHE A 77 -16.66 1.69 -0.62
C PHE A 77 -18.07 2.05 -0.14
N ASN A 78 -18.65 3.14 -0.65
CA ASN A 78 -20.02 3.53 -0.32
C ASN A 78 -21.03 2.53 -0.87
N LEU A 79 -20.88 2.10 -2.13
CA LEU A 79 -21.75 1.11 -2.78
C LEU A 79 -21.73 -0.24 -2.03
N ALA A 80 -20.58 -0.64 -1.49
CA ALA A 80 -20.43 -1.86 -0.70
C ALA A 80 -21.05 -1.78 0.72
N GLY A 81 -21.56 -0.60 1.12
CA GLY A 81 -22.06 -0.34 2.47
C GLY A 81 -20.95 -0.29 3.53
N LEU A 82 -19.71 0.05 3.12
CA LEU A 82 -18.56 0.13 4.02
C LEU A 82 -18.37 1.52 4.61
N THR A 83 -18.75 2.56 3.85
CA THR A 83 -18.63 3.95 4.29
C THR A 83 -19.91 4.75 4.08
N ASP A 84 -20.14 5.76 4.93
CA ASP A 84 -21.16 6.78 4.70
C ASP A 84 -20.74 7.77 3.58
N GLN A 85 -21.60 8.76 3.31
CA GLN A 85 -21.33 9.80 2.31
C GLN A 85 -20.14 10.71 2.66
N GLN A 86 -19.72 10.73 3.93
CA GLN A 86 -18.54 11.46 4.39
C GLN A 86 -17.28 10.58 4.38
N GLY A 87 -17.38 9.33 3.91
CA GLY A 87 -16.26 8.39 3.87
C GLY A 87 -15.89 7.81 5.23
N ARG A 88 -16.75 7.88 6.25
CA ARG A 88 -16.53 7.27 7.57
C ARG A 88 -16.99 5.82 7.56
N TRP A 89 -16.24 4.93 8.22
CA TRP A 89 -16.59 3.52 8.32
C TRP A 89 -17.98 3.30 8.96
N ILE A 90 -18.84 2.57 8.27
CA ILE A 90 -20.14 2.08 8.75
C ILE A 90 -20.30 0.57 8.54
N GLY A 91 -19.26 -0.13 8.09
CA GLY A 91 -19.29 -1.55 7.77
C GLY A 91 -19.36 -2.51 8.97
N GLY A 92 -19.41 -2.01 10.21
CA GLY A 92 -19.48 -2.83 11.43
C GLY A 92 -18.32 -3.83 11.54
N ASP A 93 -18.65 -5.11 11.75
CA ASP A 93 -17.71 -6.24 11.84
C ASP A 93 -17.30 -6.84 10.47
N THR A 94 -17.60 -6.14 9.36
CA THR A 94 -17.23 -6.59 8.02
C THR A 94 -15.71 -6.68 7.86
N THR A 95 -15.26 -7.77 7.23
CA THR A 95 -13.88 -7.91 6.76
C THR A 95 -13.81 -7.59 5.27
N VAL A 96 -12.88 -6.73 4.89
CA VAL A 96 -12.65 -6.27 3.51
C VAL A 96 -11.27 -6.69 3.06
N VAL A 97 -11.16 -7.18 1.82
CA VAL A 97 -9.88 -7.40 1.14
C VAL A 97 -9.83 -6.56 -0.13
N GLN A 98 -8.94 -5.57 -0.16
CA GLN A 98 -8.60 -4.80 -1.36
C GLN A 98 -7.46 -5.53 -2.08
N VAL A 99 -7.69 -6.00 -3.31
CA VAL A 99 -6.81 -6.99 -3.97
C VAL A 99 -5.63 -6.39 -4.76
N GLY A 100 -5.04 -5.29 -4.29
CA GLY A 100 -3.86 -4.67 -4.90
C GLY A 100 -4.16 -3.66 -6.01
N ASP A 101 -3.10 -3.08 -6.58
CA ASP A 101 -3.18 -1.99 -7.56
C ASP A 101 -3.89 -0.76 -7.01
N GLN A 102 -3.32 -0.23 -5.93
CA GLN A 102 -3.70 1.04 -5.31
C GLN A 102 -3.10 2.22 -6.09
N LEU A 103 -1.89 2.02 -6.65
CA LEU A 103 -1.09 3.03 -7.34
C LEU A 103 -1.25 3.03 -8.87
N ASP A 104 -0.63 4.04 -9.49
CA ASP A 104 -0.55 4.37 -10.92
C ASP A 104 -1.91 4.70 -11.59
N ARG A 105 -1.83 5.17 -12.84
CA ARG A 105 -2.94 5.60 -13.74
C ARG A 105 -3.74 6.82 -13.29
N GLY A 106 -4.07 6.93 -12.00
CA GLY A 106 -4.81 8.04 -11.43
C GLY A 106 -3.93 9.18 -10.92
N GLU A 107 -4.57 10.21 -10.37
CA GLU A 107 -3.92 11.44 -9.88
C GLU A 107 -3.92 11.54 -8.34
N ASP A 108 -4.65 10.66 -7.64
CA ASP A 108 -4.86 10.70 -6.19
C ASP A 108 -4.20 9.51 -5.46
N GLU A 109 -3.11 9.02 -6.00
CA GLU A 109 -2.40 7.82 -5.54
C GLU A 109 -2.09 7.86 -4.04
N VAL A 110 -1.47 8.95 -3.55
CA VAL A 110 -1.09 9.07 -2.15
C VAL A 110 -2.34 9.21 -1.27
N ALA A 111 -3.35 9.94 -1.74
CA ALA A 111 -4.60 10.12 -1.01
C ALA A 111 -5.33 8.78 -0.82
N VAL A 112 -5.34 7.90 -1.83
CA VAL A 112 -5.92 6.54 -1.74
C VAL A 112 -5.25 5.73 -0.64
N LEU A 113 -3.92 5.77 -0.53
CA LEU A 113 -3.19 5.07 0.54
C LEU A 113 -3.60 5.57 1.94
N TYR A 114 -3.70 6.88 2.14
CA TYR A 114 -4.17 7.45 3.41
C TYR A 114 -5.62 7.08 3.73
N PHE A 115 -6.49 7.05 2.73
CA PHE A 115 -7.89 6.65 2.89
C PHE A 115 -8.00 5.20 3.36
N LEU A 116 -7.28 4.27 2.72
CA LEU A 116 -7.27 2.86 3.10
C LEU A 116 -6.68 2.64 4.49
N GLU A 117 -5.59 3.33 4.84
CA GLU A 117 -4.99 3.28 6.18
C GLU A 117 -6.01 3.74 7.25
N ARG A 118 -6.70 4.87 7.01
CA ARG A 118 -7.76 5.37 7.89
C ARG A 118 -8.87 4.34 8.07
N LEU A 119 -9.44 3.84 6.97
CA LEU A 119 -10.53 2.88 7.04
C LEU A 119 -10.13 1.57 7.71
N ALA A 120 -8.90 1.08 7.50
CA ALA A 120 -8.42 -0.12 8.20
C ALA A 120 -8.39 0.06 9.72
N ASN A 121 -8.07 1.26 10.20
CA ASN A 121 -8.10 1.56 11.63
C ASN A 121 -9.53 1.74 12.16
N GLU A 122 -10.41 2.40 11.41
CA GLU A 122 -11.82 2.54 11.77
C GLU A 122 -12.53 1.18 11.81
N ALA A 123 -12.32 0.34 10.79
CA ALA A 123 -12.82 -1.03 10.72
C ALA A 123 -12.38 -1.85 11.93
N LYS A 124 -11.08 -1.83 12.25
CA LYS A 124 -10.53 -2.52 13.42
C LYS A 124 -11.19 -2.08 14.72
N ARG A 125 -11.46 -0.77 14.90
CA ARG A 125 -12.13 -0.24 16.10
C ARG A 125 -13.60 -0.68 16.17
N ALA A 126 -14.24 -0.91 15.03
CA ALA A 126 -15.62 -1.41 14.94
C ALA A 126 -15.74 -2.94 15.02
N GLY A 127 -14.63 -3.67 15.19
CA GLY A 127 -14.61 -5.14 15.22
C GLY A 127 -14.52 -5.80 13.84
N GLY A 128 -14.41 -5.02 12.77
CA GLY A 128 -14.15 -5.48 11.41
C GLY A 128 -12.66 -5.42 11.06
N ALA A 129 -12.35 -5.55 9.77
CA ALA A 129 -10.99 -5.43 9.27
C ALA A 129 -10.95 -4.98 7.80
N LEU A 130 -9.87 -4.31 7.41
CA LEU A 130 -9.54 -4.04 6.01
C LEU A 130 -8.10 -4.45 5.76
N TYR A 131 -7.91 -5.33 4.79
CA TYR A 131 -6.62 -5.82 4.34
C TYR A 131 -6.41 -5.37 2.90
N SER A 132 -5.42 -4.52 2.66
CA SER A 132 -4.92 -4.27 1.31
C SER A 132 -3.83 -5.28 0.97
N LEU A 133 -3.83 -5.77 -0.26
CA LEU A 133 -2.77 -6.59 -0.81
C LEU A 133 -1.83 -5.75 -1.67
N ASN A 134 -0.61 -6.25 -1.86
CA ASN A 134 0.33 -5.69 -2.84
C ASN A 134 0.03 -6.25 -4.24
N GLY A 135 -0.23 -5.36 -5.21
CA GLY A 135 -0.38 -5.68 -6.63
C GLY A 135 0.92 -5.51 -7.43
N ASN A 136 0.82 -5.61 -8.76
CA ASN A 136 2.00 -5.40 -9.59
C ASN A 136 2.39 -3.92 -9.61
N HIS A 137 1.43 -3.00 -9.47
CA HIS A 137 1.75 -1.57 -9.45
C HIS A 137 2.49 -1.16 -8.18
N GLU A 138 2.17 -1.72 -7.01
CA GLU A 138 2.95 -1.48 -5.78
C GLU A 138 4.39 -1.98 -5.93
N THR A 139 4.57 -3.23 -6.40
CA THR A 139 5.91 -3.83 -6.53
C THR A 139 6.74 -3.14 -7.62
N MET A 140 6.13 -2.74 -8.74
CA MET A 140 6.79 -1.93 -9.77
C MET A 140 7.30 -0.60 -9.22
N ASN A 141 6.44 0.12 -8.49
CA ASN A 141 6.79 1.41 -7.92
C ASN A 141 7.93 1.31 -6.90
N VAL A 142 7.89 0.30 -6.02
CA VAL A 142 9.00 0.03 -5.10
C VAL A 142 10.29 -0.31 -5.86
N SER A 143 10.20 -1.03 -6.98
CA SER A 143 11.35 -1.34 -7.83
C SER A 143 11.86 -0.17 -8.70
N ALA A 144 11.35 1.05 -8.49
CA ALA A 144 11.65 2.26 -9.28
C ALA A 144 11.27 2.15 -10.77
N ARG A 145 10.21 1.41 -11.09
CA ARG A 145 9.71 1.23 -12.46
C ARG A 145 8.36 1.95 -12.64
N PHE A 146 8.42 3.21 -13.08
CA PHE A 146 7.25 4.10 -13.13
C PHE A 146 6.53 4.14 -14.49
N ARG A 147 6.60 3.07 -15.29
CA ARG A 147 6.07 3.07 -16.67
C ARG A 147 4.57 3.43 -16.77
N TYR A 148 3.78 3.14 -15.74
CA TYR A 148 2.33 3.38 -15.74
C TYR A 148 1.90 4.56 -14.88
N ALA A 149 2.86 5.22 -14.23
CA ALA A 149 2.59 6.43 -13.49
C ALA A 149 2.33 7.59 -14.46
N THR A 150 1.36 8.44 -14.11
CA THR A 150 1.02 9.63 -14.89
C THR A 150 1.83 10.83 -14.42
N HIS A 151 1.78 11.93 -15.17
CA HIS A 151 2.40 13.19 -14.74
C HIS A 151 1.70 13.73 -13.48
N GLU A 152 0.38 13.62 -13.43
CA GLU A 152 -0.46 14.03 -12.32
C GLU A 152 -0.16 13.20 -11.07
N GLY A 153 0.03 11.89 -11.22
CA GLY A 153 0.50 11.01 -10.15
C GLY A 153 1.88 11.41 -9.64
N ALA A 154 2.84 11.75 -10.52
CA ALA A 154 4.14 12.28 -10.10
C ALA A 154 4.01 13.62 -9.33
N GLU A 155 3.12 14.51 -9.75
CA GLU A 155 2.81 15.76 -9.06
C GLU A 155 2.15 15.52 -7.68
N ASP A 156 1.37 14.46 -7.51
CA ASP A 156 0.82 14.07 -6.20
C ASP A 156 1.93 13.70 -5.21
N PHE A 157 2.91 12.89 -5.65
CA PHE A 157 4.10 12.61 -4.84
C PHE A 157 4.96 13.86 -4.58
N ARG A 158 5.05 14.79 -5.54
CA ARG A 158 5.76 16.07 -5.34
C ARG A 158 5.07 16.91 -4.26
N ARG A 159 3.74 16.98 -4.28
CA ARG A 159 2.94 17.68 -3.25
C ARG A 159 3.15 17.05 -1.89
N TRP A 160 3.05 15.71 -1.80
CA TRP A 160 3.32 14.97 -0.58
C TRP A 160 4.72 15.30 -0.02
N TYR A 161 5.74 15.27 -0.87
CA TYR A 161 7.13 15.57 -0.47
C TYR A 161 7.28 16.99 0.07
N LEU A 162 6.69 17.99 -0.58
CA LEU A 162 6.73 19.38 -0.11
C LEU A 162 6.04 19.54 1.25
N LEU A 163 4.91 18.86 1.46
CA LEU A 163 4.22 18.85 2.76
C LEU A 163 5.08 18.20 3.84
N GLN A 164 5.82 17.12 3.54
CA GLN A 164 6.78 16.55 4.50
C GLN A 164 7.87 17.57 4.88
N LEU A 165 8.42 18.32 3.93
CA LEU A 165 9.40 19.38 4.22
C LEU A 165 8.81 20.49 5.09
N VAL A 166 7.56 20.89 4.84
CA VAL A 166 6.84 21.85 5.70
C VAL A 166 6.71 21.30 7.12
N GLY A 167 6.29 20.04 7.29
CA GLY A 167 6.19 19.39 8.60
C GLY A 167 7.52 19.35 9.33
N GLN A 168 8.60 18.99 8.64
CA GLN A 168 9.96 19.00 9.21
C GLN A 168 10.36 20.41 9.67
N ASN A 169 10.08 21.44 8.88
CA ASN A 169 10.33 22.83 9.25
C ASN A 169 9.53 23.26 10.49
N MET A 170 8.25 22.87 10.57
CA MET A 170 7.41 23.13 11.74
C MET A 170 7.95 22.46 13.00
N LYS A 171 8.37 21.19 12.92
CA LYS A 171 8.97 20.46 14.06
C LYS A 171 10.30 21.10 14.51
N ARG A 172 11.18 21.45 13.56
CA ARG A 172 12.47 22.10 13.84
C ARG A 172 12.34 23.44 14.57
N LYS A 173 11.26 24.19 14.32
CA LYS A 173 10.98 25.45 15.04
C LYS A 173 10.81 25.27 16.55
N CYS A 174 10.46 24.07 17.01
CA CYS A 174 10.44 23.70 18.44
C CYS A 174 11.53 22.71 18.83
N GLY A 175 12.62 22.61 18.07
CA GLY A 175 13.76 21.75 18.38
C GLY A 175 13.48 20.24 18.29
N GLN A 176 12.35 19.85 17.70
CA GLN A 176 12.02 18.44 17.48
C GLN A 176 12.65 17.92 16.19
N ALA A 177 13.09 16.66 16.23
CA ALA A 177 13.53 15.94 15.04
C ALA A 177 12.36 15.74 14.06
N ALA A 178 12.68 15.45 12.80
CA ALA A 178 11.72 15.19 11.73
C ALA A 178 10.73 14.04 12.07
N GLY A 179 11.15 13.08 12.90
CA GLY A 179 10.40 11.87 13.28
C GLY A 179 10.65 10.69 12.33
N GLY A 180 10.37 9.46 12.78
CA GLY A 180 10.72 8.22 12.05
C GLY A 180 10.06 8.03 10.67
N CYS A 181 8.90 8.65 10.42
CA CYS A 181 8.25 8.60 9.09
C CYS A 181 8.74 9.67 8.10
N ALA A 182 9.74 10.44 8.51
CA ALA A 182 10.51 11.34 7.66
C ALA A 182 11.92 10.78 7.45
N ALA A 183 12.02 9.48 7.12
CA ALA A 183 13.27 8.84 6.70
C ALA A 183 14.03 9.79 5.75
N PRO A 184 15.37 9.87 5.88
CA PRO A 184 16.12 10.97 5.29
C PRO A 184 15.78 11.07 3.81
N LEU A 185 15.11 12.17 3.44
CA LEU A 185 14.86 12.59 2.06
C LEU A 185 16.17 12.89 1.29
N LEU A 186 17.31 12.46 1.84
CA LEU A 186 18.68 12.62 1.38
C LEU A 186 19.15 11.43 0.54
N ALA A 187 18.30 10.43 0.26
CA ALA A 187 18.67 9.38 -0.68
C ALA A 187 18.96 10.00 -2.06
N THR A 188 20.12 9.66 -2.62
CA THR A 188 20.50 10.11 -3.96
C THR A 188 19.56 9.45 -4.98
N CYS A 189 18.90 10.28 -5.77
CA CYS A 189 18.07 9.78 -6.86
C CYS A 189 18.95 9.46 -8.07
N PRO A 190 18.77 8.30 -8.72
CA PRO A 190 19.41 8.01 -9.99
C PRO A 190 19.13 9.09 -11.02
N GLU A 191 20.18 9.67 -11.64
CA GLU A 191 20.03 10.74 -12.64
C GLU A 191 19.13 10.33 -13.81
N ALA A 192 19.15 9.04 -14.17
CA ALA A 192 18.36 8.46 -15.24
C ALA A 192 16.84 8.49 -15.00
N LEU A 193 16.37 8.61 -13.75
CA LEU A 193 14.93 8.64 -13.43
C LEU A 193 14.29 9.99 -13.77
N GLY A 194 15.06 11.06 -13.98
CA GLY A 194 14.54 12.40 -14.26
C GLY A 194 13.93 13.09 -13.02
N LYS A 195 14.14 14.40 -12.92
CA LYS A 195 13.82 15.19 -11.71
C LYS A 195 12.36 15.13 -11.27
N SER A 196 11.42 15.01 -12.20
CA SER A 196 9.98 14.90 -11.91
C SER A 196 9.62 13.67 -11.08
N TRP A 197 10.44 12.62 -11.14
CA TRP A 197 10.20 11.35 -10.48
C TRP A 197 10.90 11.20 -9.13
N HIS A 198 11.77 12.16 -8.76
CA HIS A 198 12.52 12.10 -7.50
C HIS A 198 11.62 11.98 -6.26
N PRO A 199 10.55 12.78 -6.08
CA PRO A 199 9.67 12.66 -4.92
C PRO A 199 9.03 11.26 -4.80
N ARG A 200 8.60 10.72 -5.95
CA ARG A 200 8.01 9.38 -6.05
C ARG A 200 9.03 8.30 -5.68
N TYR A 201 10.23 8.38 -6.24
CA TYR A 201 11.34 7.48 -5.94
C TYR A 201 11.68 7.49 -4.44
N LEU A 202 11.90 8.66 -3.85
CA LEU A 202 12.21 8.79 -2.43
C LEU A 202 11.12 8.21 -1.53
N ALA A 203 9.86 8.36 -1.91
CA ALA A 203 8.73 7.87 -1.14
C ALA A 203 8.60 6.33 -1.19
N LEU A 204 8.82 5.73 -2.37
CA LEU A 204 8.45 4.34 -2.68
C LEU A 204 9.62 3.37 -2.76
N THR A 205 10.86 3.82 -2.93
CA THR A 205 12.04 2.93 -2.91
C THR A 205 12.08 2.10 -1.61
N PRO A 206 12.70 0.91 -1.57
CA PRO A 206 12.87 0.13 -0.35
C PRO A 206 13.37 0.97 0.84
N GLY A 207 12.64 0.93 1.96
CA GLY A 207 12.91 1.75 3.15
C GLY A 207 12.40 3.19 3.05
N GLY A 208 11.83 3.57 1.91
CA GLY A 208 11.13 4.83 1.73
C GLY A 208 9.91 4.94 2.65
N PRO A 209 9.49 6.16 3.02
CA PRO A 209 8.44 6.37 4.01
C PRO A 209 7.07 5.90 3.55
N ILE A 210 6.73 5.99 2.26
CA ILE A 210 5.45 5.46 1.74
C ILE A 210 5.53 3.93 1.64
N ALA A 211 6.63 3.37 1.12
CA ALA A 211 6.81 1.93 1.05
C ALA A 211 6.70 1.27 2.44
N THR A 212 7.42 1.80 3.42
CA THR A 212 7.46 1.25 4.78
C THR A 212 6.12 1.41 5.50
N ARG A 213 5.49 2.58 5.39
CA ARG A 213 4.23 2.88 6.10
C ARG A 213 3.05 2.13 5.51
N PHE A 214 2.87 2.20 4.19
CA PHE A 214 1.63 1.77 3.56
C PHE A 214 1.71 0.38 2.92
N LEU A 215 2.86 0.00 2.34
CA LEU A 215 2.96 -1.18 1.47
C LEU A 215 3.61 -2.39 2.15
N ALA A 216 4.64 -2.16 2.97
CA ALA A 216 5.49 -3.21 3.49
C ALA A 216 4.82 -4.15 4.50
N HIS A 217 3.63 -3.83 4.98
CA HIS A 217 2.83 -4.69 5.87
C HIS A 217 1.63 -5.34 5.16
N GLN A 218 1.47 -5.07 3.86
CA GLN A 218 0.45 -5.68 3.02
C GLN A 218 0.95 -7.03 2.49
N ASN A 219 0.07 -8.04 2.50
CA ASN A 219 0.41 -9.36 1.98
C ASN A 219 0.33 -9.37 0.44
N LEU A 220 1.05 -10.29 -0.22
CA LEU A 220 0.81 -10.66 -1.61
C LEU A 220 -0.39 -11.60 -1.73
N VAL A 221 -0.53 -12.52 -0.78
CA VAL A 221 -1.59 -13.53 -0.72
C VAL A 221 -2.21 -13.54 0.65
N LEU A 222 -3.54 -13.60 0.70
CA LEU A 222 -4.32 -13.71 1.93
C LEU A 222 -5.41 -14.76 1.73
N GLN A 223 -5.68 -15.58 2.73
CA GLN A 223 -6.79 -16.51 2.77
C GLN A 223 -7.69 -16.16 3.96
N VAL A 224 -8.99 -15.98 3.70
CA VAL A 224 -10.01 -15.76 4.75
C VAL A 224 -11.01 -16.91 4.68
N GLY A 225 -10.96 -17.80 5.67
CA GLY A 225 -11.71 -19.06 5.65
C GLY A 225 -11.38 -19.86 4.39
N SER A 226 -12.38 -20.14 3.56
CA SER A 226 -12.21 -20.90 2.31
C SER A 226 -11.91 -20.06 1.06
N THR A 227 -11.71 -18.75 1.19
CA THR A 227 -11.48 -17.85 0.05
C THR A 227 -10.03 -17.37 0.02
N VAL A 228 -9.33 -17.62 -1.08
CA VAL A 228 -7.97 -17.13 -1.33
C VAL A 228 -8.03 -15.83 -2.13
N PHE A 229 -7.18 -14.86 -1.77
CA PHE A 229 -7.06 -13.56 -2.39
C PHE A 229 -5.62 -13.35 -2.86
N ALA A 230 -5.47 -12.92 -4.10
CA ALA A 230 -4.20 -12.50 -4.69
C ALA A 230 -4.48 -11.50 -5.81
N HIS A 231 -3.54 -10.63 -6.13
CA HIS A 231 -3.76 -9.65 -7.20
C HIS A 231 -3.85 -10.29 -8.59
N GLY A 232 -2.82 -11.06 -8.99
CA GLY A 232 -2.78 -11.76 -10.28
C GLY A 232 -3.29 -13.21 -10.18
N GLY A 233 -2.83 -13.98 -9.19
CA GLY A 233 -3.29 -15.36 -8.94
C GLY A 233 -2.25 -16.26 -8.27
N VAL A 234 -2.70 -17.31 -7.59
CA VAL A 234 -1.82 -18.26 -6.89
C VAL A 234 -1.69 -19.56 -7.68
N ARG A 235 -0.47 -19.99 -7.97
CA ARG A 235 -0.16 -21.25 -8.67
C ARG A 235 0.49 -22.22 -7.70
N ARG A 236 0.51 -23.51 -8.06
CA ARG A 236 1.09 -24.57 -7.22
C ARG A 236 2.52 -24.26 -6.75
N GLU A 237 3.37 -23.80 -7.66
CA GLU A 237 4.75 -23.42 -7.35
C GLU A 237 4.89 -22.28 -6.32
N HIS A 238 3.92 -21.35 -6.25
CA HIS A 238 3.92 -20.31 -5.21
C HIS A 238 3.60 -20.91 -3.83
N ILE A 239 2.71 -21.91 -3.80
CA ILE A 239 2.31 -22.60 -2.58
C ILE A 239 3.45 -23.47 -2.07
N ASP A 240 4.11 -24.23 -2.95
CA ASP A 240 5.25 -25.07 -2.62
C ASP A 240 6.45 -24.24 -2.09
N TYR A 241 6.63 -23.02 -2.59
CA TYR A 241 7.64 -22.09 -2.08
C TYR A 241 7.32 -21.58 -0.65
N GLY A 242 6.03 -21.40 -0.35
CA GLY A 242 5.52 -20.98 0.96
C GLY A 242 4.96 -19.56 0.94
N LEU A 243 3.64 -19.43 1.10
CA LEU A 243 2.93 -18.14 0.99
C LEU A 243 3.32 -17.15 2.10
N ASP A 244 3.44 -17.62 3.35
CA ASP A 244 3.91 -16.79 4.48
C ASP A 244 5.33 -16.28 4.24
N ARG A 245 6.18 -17.11 3.63
CA ARG A 245 7.55 -16.76 3.27
C ARG A 245 7.56 -15.68 2.19
N MET A 246 6.76 -15.83 1.13
CA MET A 246 6.64 -14.79 0.08
C MET A 246 6.19 -13.45 0.67
N ASN A 247 5.16 -13.47 1.52
CA ASN A 247 4.67 -12.27 2.21
C ASN A 247 5.78 -11.63 3.05
N ALA A 248 6.50 -12.42 3.86
CA ALA A 248 7.57 -11.93 4.73
C ALA A 248 8.77 -11.36 3.97
N GLU A 249 9.20 -12.01 2.90
CA GLU A 249 10.35 -11.59 2.10
C GLU A 249 10.03 -10.33 1.27
N THR A 250 8.82 -10.22 0.72
CA THR A 250 8.36 -8.98 0.07
C THR A 250 8.23 -7.83 1.07
N ALA A 251 7.71 -8.10 2.26
CA ALA A 251 7.63 -7.12 3.33
C ALA A 251 9.03 -6.62 3.75
N ALA A 252 10.00 -7.53 3.91
CA ALA A 252 11.38 -7.18 4.21
C ALA A 252 12.03 -6.36 3.09
N TRP A 253 11.82 -6.74 1.83
CA TRP A 253 12.30 -5.96 0.68
C TRP A 253 11.73 -4.55 0.68
N MET A 254 10.41 -4.36 0.86
CA MET A 254 9.80 -3.02 0.88
C MET A 254 10.29 -2.15 2.04
N ARG A 255 10.69 -2.75 3.18
CA ARG A 255 11.33 -2.02 4.30
C ARG A 255 12.81 -1.69 4.06
N GLY A 256 13.41 -2.16 2.97
CA GLY A 256 14.86 -2.04 2.78
C GLY A 256 15.66 -2.94 3.71
N GLU A 257 15.10 -4.09 4.09
CA GLU A 257 15.74 -5.10 4.95
C GLU A 257 16.15 -6.35 4.16
N ALA A 258 15.97 -6.35 2.83
CA ALA A 258 16.34 -7.47 1.98
C ALA A 258 17.86 -7.70 1.98
N PRO A 259 18.33 -8.96 1.96
CA PRO A 259 19.74 -9.26 1.81
C PRO A 259 20.34 -8.60 0.56
N GLY A 260 21.47 -7.90 0.72
CA GLY A 260 22.16 -7.23 -0.38
C GLY A 260 21.54 -5.89 -0.82
N TRP A 261 20.46 -5.43 -0.18
CA TRP A 261 19.94 -4.08 -0.39
C TRP A 261 20.88 -3.04 0.19
N ALA A 262 21.11 -1.97 -0.57
CA ALA A 262 21.80 -0.76 -0.15
C ALA A 262 21.24 0.44 -0.95
N PRO A 263 21.18 1.65 -0.37
CA PRO A 263 20.63 2.84 -1.04
C PRO A 263 21.29 3.20 -2.38
N GLU A 264 22.53 2.76 -2.60
CA GLU A 264 23.30 3.01 -3.81
C GLU A 264 22.94 2.06 -4.97
N ARG A 265 22.24 0.95 -4.69
CA ARG A 265 21.83 -0.04 -5.70
C ARG A 265 20.47 0.27 -6.27
N MET A 266 20.20 -0.21 -7.48
CA MET A 266 18.85 -0.10 -8.02
C MET A 266 17.89 -1.02 -7.26
N PRO A 267 16.70 -0.55 -6.86
CA PRO A 267 15.74 -1.36 -6.11
C PRO A 267 15.37 -2.71 -6.76
N TRP A 268 15.33 -2.77 -8.09
CA TRP A 268 15.00 -3.98 -8.83
C TRP A 268 16.07 -5.09 -8.74
N GLU A 269 17.31 -4.77 -8.35
CA GLU A 269 18.39 -5.76 -8.22
C GLU A 269 18.19 -6.74 -7.04
N THR A 270 17.43 -6.31 -6.03
CA THR A 270 17.12 -7.10 -4.83
C THR A 270 15.65 -7.49 -4.75
N MET A 271 14.90 -7.26 -5.83
CA MET A 271 13.48 -7.58 -5.90
C MET A 271 13.27 -9.10 -5.89
N PRO A 272 12.37 -9.63 -5.03
CA PRO A 272 12.09 -11.05 -5.00
C PRO A 272 11.65 -11.63 -6.35
N PRO A 273 12.12 -12.83 -6.74
CA PRO A 273 11.93 -13.37 -8.09
C PRO A 273 10.47 -13.66 -8.46
N TRP A 274 9.59 -13.91 -7.48
CA TRP A 274 8.14 -14.11 -7.66
C TRP A 274 7.34 -12.80 -7.78
N LEU A 275 8.01 -11.66 -8.05
CA LEU A 275 7.37 -10.37 -8.32
C LEU A 275 7.58 -9.87 -9.76
N ASN A 276 8.52 -10.43 -10.52
CA ASN A 276 9.00 -9.83 -11.78
C ASN A 276 8.58 -10.56 -13.07
N GLN A 277 7.93 -11.72 -12.95
CA GLN A 277 7.67 -12.59 -14.09
C GLN A 277 6.20 -12.56 -14.44
N SER A 278 5.84 -12.79 -15.71
CA SER A 278 4.42 -12.86 -16.12
C SER A 278 3.62 -13.92 -15.35
N SER A 279 4.31 -14.94 -14.83
CA SER A 279 3.72 -16.03 -14.04
C SER A 279 3.65 -15.73 -12.53
N SER A 280 4.26 -14.62 -12.09
CA SER A 280 4.31 -14.21 -10.68
C SER A 280 2.93 -13.95 -10.09
N VAL A 281 2.83 -14.04 -8.76
CA VAL A 281 1.56 -13.93 -8.03
C VAL A 281 0.79 -12.62 -8.25
N VAL A 282 1.52 -11.55 -8.61
CA VAL A 282 0.95 -10.23 -8.93
C VAL A 282 0.75 -9.99 -10.43
N TRP A 283 1.19 -10.89 -11.32
CA TRP A 283 1.16 -10.66 -12.77
C TRP A 283 0.38 -11.69 -13.57
N THR A 284 0.24 -12.91 -13.05
CA THR A 284 -0.42 -13.98 -13.81
C THR A 284 -1.85 -13.59 -14.19
N ARG A 285 -2.24 -14.02 -15.38
CA ARG A 285 -3.59 -13.89 -15.94
C ARG A 285 -4.18 -15.25 -16.28
N ASP A 286 -3.56 -16.32 -15.79
CA ASP A 286 -3.90 -17.70 -16.16
C ASP A 286 -5.33 -18.07 -15.78
N PHE A 287 -5.86 -17.44 -14.73
CA PHE A 287 -7.22 -17.68 -14.21
C PHE A 287 -8.26 -16.62 -14.63
N SER A 288 -7.86 -15.58 -15.36
CA SER A 288 -8.72 -14.42 -15.70
C SER A 288 -8.82 -14.14 -17.20
N ASN A 289 -7.93 -14.72 -18.01
CA ASN A 289 -7.88 -14.47 -19.45
C ASN A 289 -8.97 -15.27 -20.20
N ARG A 290 -10.10 -14.62 -20.48
CA ARG A 290 -11.21 -15.18 -21.28
C ARG A 290 -10.82 -15.68 -22.69
N LYS A 291 -9.73 -15.16 -23.27
CA LYS A 291 -9.23 -15.59 -24.59
C LYS A 291 -8.30 -16.80 -24.51
N ALA A 292 -7.82 -17.16 -23.32
CA ALA A 292 -7.14 -18.41 -23.12
C ALA A 292 -8.17 -19.52 -23.32
N ARG A 293 -8.01 -20.30 -24.40
CA ARG A 293 -8.92 -21.37 -24.84
C ARG A 293 -9.13 -22.47 -23.78
N ARG A 294 -8.35 -22.42 -22.69
CA ARG A 294 -8.46 -23.19 -21.46
C ARG A 294 -8.02 -22.28 -20.32
N VAL A 295 -8.96 -21.67 -19.58
CA VAL A 295 -8.72 -21.54 -18.15
C VAL A 295 -8.60 -22.99 -17.69
N ARG A 296 -7.40 -23.42 -17.29
CA ARG A 296 -7.22 -24.78 -16.81
C ARG A 296 -7.84 -24.84 -15.43
N CYS A 297 -9.14 -25.11 -15.36
CA CYS A 297 -9.83 -25.37 -14.08
C CYS A 297 -9.06 -26.41 -13.27
N GLU A 298 -8.39 -27.35 -13.93
CA GLU A 298 -7.43 -28.29 -13.36
C GLU A 298 -6.32 -27.59 -12.55
N ASP A 299 -5.63 -26.58 -13.12
CA ASP A 299 -4.59 -25.82 -12.41
C ASP A 299 -5.15 -25.07 -11.20
N LEU A 300 -6.35 -24.50 -11.33
CA LEU A 300 -7.01 -23.80 -10.23
C LEU A 300 -7.36 -24.78 -9.11
N MET A 301 -7.92 -25.93 -9.46
CA MET A 301 -8.27 -27.00 -8.52
C MET A 301 -7.02 -27.58 -7.86
N GLU A 302 -5.93 -27.74 -8.60
CA GLU A 302 -4.63 -28.15 -8.07
C GLU A 302 -4.10 -27.14 -7.06
N ALA A 303 -4.11 -25.85 -7.42
CA ALA A 303 -3.67 -24.78 -6.52
C ALA A 303 -4.53 -24.72 -5.25
N LEU A 304 -5.85 -24.74 -5.38
CA LEU A 304 -6.78 -24.72 -4.23
C LEU A 304 -6.61 -25.97 -3.35
N GLY A 305 -6.41 -27.14 -3.96
CA GLY A 305 -6.18 -28.40 -3.25
C GLY A 305 -4.82 -28.48 -2.54
N ALA A 306 -3.84 -27.70 -2.98
CA ALA A 306 -2.52 -27.62 -2.36
C ALA A 306 -2.45 -26.59 -1.22
N MET A 307 -3.47 -25.75 -1.02
CA MET A 307 -3.46 -24.71 0.02
C MET A 307 -3.30 -25.34 1.42
N PRO A 308 -2.49 -24.73 2.31
CA PRO A 308 -2.30 -25.25 3.68
C PRO A 308 -3.59 -25.32 4.51
N HIS A 309 -4.58 -24.49 4.18
CA HIS A 309 -5.91 -24.50 4.76
C HIS A 309 -6.96 -24.73 3.68
N PRO A 310 -8.09 -25.42 3.98
CA PRO A 310 -9.12 -25.72 2.99
C PRO A 310 -9.59 -24.47 2.23
N ALA A 311 -9.43 -24.50 0.91
CA ALA A 311 -9.80 -23.42 0.00
C ALA A 311 -10.82 -23.92 -1.04
N GLN A 312 -11.80 -23.07 -1.38
CA GLN A 312 -12.88 -23.39 -2.31
C GLN A 312 -12.88 -22.48 -3.54
N ARG A 313 -12.28 -21.29 -3.43
CA ARG A 313 -12.30 -20.27 -4.48
C ARG A 313 -11.13 -19.32 -4.34
N MET A 314 -10.80 -18.68 -5.45
CA MET A 314 -9.83 -17.60 -5.53
C MET A 314 -10.52 -16.34 -6.05
N VAL A 315 -10.22 -15.21 -5.41
CA VAL A 315 -10.67 -13.87 -5.82
C VAL A 315 -9.44 -13.06 -6.21
N MET A 316 -9.52 -12.41 -7.36
CA MET A 316 -8.38 -11.70 -7.97
C MET A 316 -8.76 -10.41 -8.68
N GLY A 317 -7.74 -9.58 -8.92
CA GLY A 317 -7.82 -8.31 -9.66
C GLY A 317 -7.05 -8.40 -10.98
N HIS A 318 -6.24 -7.38 -11.28
CA HIS A 318 -5.23 -7.30 -12.36
C HIS A 318 -5.76 -7.27 -13.79
N THR A 319 -6.82 -8.02 -14.07
CA THR A 319 -7.39 -8.20 -15.41
C THR A 319 -8.72 -7.50 -15.50
N ILE A 320 -8.71 -6.36 -16.19
CA ILE A 320 -9.91 -5.55 -16.46
C ILE A 320 -11.03 -6.45 -17.01
N GLN A 321 -12.16 -6.42 -16.31
CA GLN A 321 -13.39 -7.08 -16.67
C GLN A 321 -14.43 -6.00 -17.02
N ALA A 322 -14.91 -5.97 -18.26
CA ALA A 322 -15.79 -4.90 -18.74
C ALA A 322 -17.14 -4.85 -18.00
N GLU A 323 -17.61 -5.97 -17.46
CA GLU A 323 -18.89 -6.11 -16.76
C GLU A 323 -18.73 -6.07 -15.22
N GLY A 324 -17.53 -5.75 -14.72
CA GLY A 324 -17.22 -5.79 -13.29
C GLY A 324 -16.78 -7.18 -12.84
N ILE A 325 -17.37 -7.73 -11.78
CA ILE A 325 -16.93 -9.01 -11.20
C ILE A 325 -17.45 -10.17 -12.02
N ASN A 326 -16.55 -11.06 -12.45
CA ASN A 326 -16.87 -12.25 -13.22
C ASN A 326 -16.42 -13.52 -12.49
N SER A 327 -17.18 -14.60 -12.63
CA SER A 327 -16.72 -15.96 -12.31
C SER A 327 -16.14 -16.60 -13.57
N ALA A 328 -15.02 -17.32 -13.40
CA ALA A 328 -14.48 -18.22 -14.43
C ALA A 328 -15.38 -19.44 -14.60
#